data_AF-A9FFX5-F1
#
_entry.id   AF-A9FFX5-F1
#
_cell.length_a   1.000
_cell.length_b   1.000
_cell.length_c   1.000
_cell.angle_alpha   90.00
_cell.angle_beta   90.00
_cell.angle_gamma   90.00
#
_symmetry.space_group_name_H-M   'P 1'
#
loop_
_entity.id
_entity.type
_entity.pdbx_description
1 polymer ?
#
loop_
_entity_poly.entity_id
_entity_poly.type
_entity_poly.pdbx_seq_one_letter_code
_entity_poly.pdbx_strand_id
1 'polypeptide(L)'
;MKRIKLKLHSDEYHLSAVGFLFEAPAPAADPEGVKPFSIRNTVFPEFDLEPGNYVFRFRIRNGSGKFQLFAFDPKTNQSTRAEYDTASGADGLTFRFTVAP
;
A
#
# COMPACT_ATOMS: atom_id res chain seq x y z
N MET A 1 -14.03 -11.86 -6.07
CA MET A 1 -12.75 -11.26 -6.53
C MET A 1 -12.91 -9.90 -7.21
N LYS A 2 -12.28 -8.87 -6.65
CA LYS A 2 -12.15 -7.50 -7.19
C LYS A 2 -10.68 -7.17 -7.44
N ARG A 3 -10.41 -6.50 -8.57
CA ARG A 3 -9.07 -6.01 -8.92
C ARG A 3 -8.83 -4.71 -8.18
N ILE A 4 -7.92 -4.69 -7.21
CA ILE A 4 -7.55 -3.46 -6.48
C ILE A 4 -6.16 -3.03 -6.90
N LYS A 5 -6.03 -1.74 -7.24
CA LYS A 5 -4.78 -1.11 -7.63
C LYS A 5 -4.25 -0.27 -6.49
N LEU A 6 -3.07 -0.61 -5.98
CA LEU A 6 -2.39 0.22 -4.99
C LEU A 6 -1.56 1.30 -5.69
N LYS A 7 -1.73 2.55 -5.27
CA LYS A 7 -0.99 3.70 -5.82
C LYS A 7 -0.32 4.48 -4.72
N LEU A 8 0.80 5.08 -5.08
CA LEU A 8 1.50 6.08 -4.27
C LEU A 8 1.56 7.36 -5.10
N HIS A 9 1.25 8.48 -4.47
CA HIS A 9 1.43 9.81 -5.03
C HIS A 9 2.31 10.65 -4.09
N SER A 10 3.41 11.18 -4.59
CA SER A 10 4.29 12.10 -3.87
C SER A 10 4.97 13.04 -4.85
N ASP A 11 5.32 14.24 -4.39
CA ASP A 11 6.22 15.13 -5.14
C ASP A 11 7.67 14.62 -5.11
N GLU A 12 8.04 13.78 -4.14
CA GLU A 12 9.33 13.09 -4.11
C GLU A 12 9.28 11.87 -5.05
N TYR A 13 9.86 12.03 -6.24
CA TYR A 13 9.78 11.03 -7.30
C TYR A 13 10.40 9.68 -6.94
N HIS A 14 11.44 9.68 -6.12
CA HIS A 14 12.16 8.46 -5.74
C HIS A 14 11.51 7.72 -4.57
N LEU A 15 10.55 8.34 -3.87
CA LEU A 15 9.89 7.75 -2.71
C LEU A 15 9.19 6.45 -3.10
N SER A 16 9.48 5.41 -2.33
CA SER A 16 8.88 4.10 -2.51
C SER A 16 8.43 3.52 -1.18
N ALA A 17 7.21 2.97 -1.16
CA ALA A 17 6.70 2.17 -0.07
C ALA A 17 6.93 0.69 -0.41
N VAL A 18 7.67 -0.02 0.44
CA VAL A 18 8.02 -1.43 0.24
C VAL A 18 7.46 -2.24 1.38
N GLY A 19 6.71 -3.30 1.09
CA GLY A 19 6.04 -4.07 2.13
C GLY A 19 5.18 -5.22 1.63
N PHE A 20 4.23 -5.60 2.48
CA PHE A 20 3.36 -6.76 2.29
C PHE A 20 1.90 -6.37 2.50
N LEU A 21 1.02 -7.05 1.77
CA LEU A 21 -0.42 -6.88 1.85
C LEU A 21 -1.01 -8.10 2.57
N PHE A 22 -1.86 -7.85 3.55
CA PHE A 22 -2.52 -8.87 4.35
C PHE A 22 -4.02 -8.64 4.37
N GLU A 23 -4.79 -9.71 4.46
CA GLU A 23 -6.14 -9.63 5.01
C GLU A 23 -6.06 -9.29 6.51
N ALA A 24 -6.99 -8.48 7.00
CA ALA A 24 -7.01 -8.08 8.39
C ALA A 24 -7.59 -9.21 9.28
N PRO A 25 -6.99 -9.48 10.47
CA PRO A 25 -5.84 -8.79 11.04
C PRO A 25 -4.50 -9.25 10.44
N ALA A 26 -3.60 -8.29 10.21
CA ALA A 26 -2.24 -8.60 9.75
C ALA A 26 -1.45 -9.39 10.82
N PRO A 27 -0.61 -10.37 10.41
CA PRO A 27 0.25 -11.11 11.33
C PRO A 27 1.30 -10.20 11.99
N ALA A 28 1.82 -10.61 13.15
CA ALA A 28 2.80 -9.82 13.89
C ALA A 28 4.14 -9.64 13.13
N ALA A 29 4.57 -10.67 12.40
CA ALA A 29 5.81 -10.68 11.63
C ALA A 29 5.54 -10.66 10.12
N ASP A 30 6.55 -10.25 9.34
CA ASP A 30 6.53 -10.36 7.89
C ASP A 30 6.68 -11.84 7.47
N PRO A 31 6.07 -12.26 6.35
CA PRO A 31 6.13 -13.64 5.89
C PRO A 31 7.56 -14.03 5.47
N GLU A 32 8.06 -15.13 6.03
CA GLU A 32 9.38 -15.67 5.69
C GLU A 32 9.42 -16.19 4.24
N GLY A 33 10.54 -15.93 3.55
CA GLY A 33 10.75 -16.39 2.18
C GLY A 33 9.93 -15.67 1.10
N VAL A 34 9.01 -14.77 1.47
CA VAL A 34 8.22 -13.99 0.52
C VAL A 34 8.89 -12.64 0.27
N LYS A 35 9.05 -12.28 -1.00
CA LYS A 35 9.60 -10.96 -1.37
C LYS A 35 8.52 -9.89 -1.21
N PRO A 36 8.81 -8.75 -0.56
CA PRO A 36 7.88 -7.64 -0.50
C PRO A 36 7.72 -7.02 -1.89
N PHE A 37 6.57 -6.40 -2.13
CA PHE A 37 6.37 -5.60 -3.33
C PHE A 37 6.66 -4.11 -3.03
N SER A 38 6.82 -3.33 -4.09
CA SER A 38 7.04 -1.89 -4.00
C SER A 38 5.91 -1.14 -4.70
N ILE A 39 5.49 -0.03 -4.09
CA ILE A 39 4.65 1.00 -4.71
C ILE A 39 5.48 2.28 -4.81
N ARG A 40 5.40 2.98 -5.94
CA ARG A 40 5.98 4.31 -6.16
C ARG A 40 5.12 5.05 -7.20
N ASN A 41 5.41 6.31 -7.47
CA ASN A 41 4.67 7.14 -8.44
C ASN A 41 4.47 6.49 -9.83
N THR A 42 5.31 5.54 -10.21
CA THR A 42 5.27 4.87 -11.52
C THR A 42 4.99 3.36 -11.45
N VAL A 43 4.86 2.79 -10.25
CA VAL A 43 4.63 1.35 -10.07
C VAL A 43 3.39 1.17 -9.22
N PHE A 44 2.39 0.55 -9.84
CA PHE A 44 1.06 0.38 -9.27
C PHE A 44 0.70 -1.10 -9.23
N PRO A 45 1.09 -1.83 -8.18
CA PRO A 45 0.73 -3.23 -8.02
C PRO A 45 -0.78 -3.41 -8.04
N GLU A 46 -1.22 -4.48 -8.68
CA GLU A 46 -2.63 -4.85 -8.78
C GLU A 46 -2.84 -6.20 -8.13
N PHE A 47 -3.88 -6.30 -7.32
CA PHE A 47 -4.22 -7.51 -6.59
C PHE A 47 -5.65 -7.91 -6.87
N ASP A 48 -5.86 -9.20 -7.01
CA ASP A 48 -7.17 -9.80 -7.06
C ASP A 48 -7.57 -10.20 -5.63
N LEU A 49 -8.49 -9.44 -5.03
CA LEU A 49 -8.87 -9.53 -3.62
C LEU A 49 -10.34 -9.91 -3.46
N GLU A 50 -10.66 -10.73 -2.47
CA GLU A 50 -12.06 -10.95 -2.07
C GLU A 50 -12.58 -9.77 -1.24
N PRO A 51 -13.91 -9.55 -1.16
CA PRO A 51 -14.49 -8.55 -0.27
C PRO A 51 -14.02 -8.76 1.17
N GLY A 52 -13.56 -7.70 1.83
CA GLY A 52 -12.92 -7.80 3.14
C GLY A 52 -12.08 -6.60 3.53
N ASN A 53 -11.43 -6.69 4.68
CA ASN A 53 -10.55 -5.65 5.19
C ASN A 53 -9.10 -6.04 4.96
N TYR A 54 -8.28 -5.11 4.49
CA TYR A 54 -6.89 -5.36 4.15
C TYR A 54 -5.96 -4.33 4.79
N VAL A 55 -4.74 -4.77 5.07
CA VAL A 55 -3.67 -3.96 5.64
C VAL A 55 -2.42 -4.11 4.78
N PHE A 56 -1.98 -3.01 4.19
CA PHE A 56 -0.64 -2.91 3.63
C PHE A 56 0.30 -2.42 4.73
N ARG A 57 1.22 -3.27 5.19
CA ARG A 57 2.29 -2.90 6.12
C ARG A 57 3.56 -2.64 5.31
N PHE A 58 4.19 -1.50 5.54
CA PHE A 58 5.29 -1.04 4.69
C PHE A 58 6.33 -0.22 5.44
N ARG A 59 7.46 -0.03 4.75
CA ARG A 59 8.53 0.90 5.10
C ARG A 59 8.86 1.80 3.92
N ILE A 60 9.40 2.97 4.21
CA ILE A 60 9.82 3.95 3.21
C ILE A 60 11.26 3.69 2.78
N ARG A 61 11.47 3.73 1.46
CA ARG A 61 12.79 3.69 0.84
C ARG A 61 12.94 4.82 -0.18
N ASN A 62 14.17 5.30 -0.31
CA ASN A 62 14.62 6.22 -1.35
C ASN A 62 13.88 7.57 -1.38
N GLY A 63 13.40 8.07 -0.24
CA GLY A 63 12.73 9.35 -0.17
C GLY A 63 12.20 9.68 1.22
N SER A 64 11.69 10.90 1.37
CA SER A 64 11.08 11.42 2.60
C SER A 64 10.06 12.50 2.25
N GLY A 65 9.26 12.91 3.22
CA GLY A 65 8.26 13.95 3.10
C GLY A 65 6.86 13.40 2.91
N LYS A 66 5.99 14.24 2.33
CA LYS A 66 4.56 13.98 2.21
C LYS A 66 4.24 13.09 1.01
N PHE A 67 3.35 12.13 1.23
CA PHE A 67 2.80 11.29 0.18
C PHE A 67 1.42 10.76 0.55
N GLN A 68 0.71 10.28 -0.46
CA GLN A 68 -0.59 9.65 -0.32
C GLN A 68 -0.53 8.21 -0.83
N LEU A 69 -1.19 7.30 -0.13
CA LEU A 69 -1.47 5.95 -0.60
C LEU A 69 -2.94 5.81 -0.96
N PHE A 70 -3.20 5.03 -2.01
CA PHE A 70 -4.55 4.75 -2.48
C PHE A 70 -4.74 3.26 -2.70
N ALA A 71 -5.92 2.77 -2.33
CA ALA A 71 -6.47 1.51 -2.84
C ALA A 71 -7.60 1.88 -3.80
N PHE A 72 -7.40 1.68 -5.10
CA PHE A 72 -8.33 2.07 -6.16
C PHE A 72 -9.02 0.83 -6.75
N ASP A 73 -10.34 0.84 -6.79
CA ASP A 73 -11.16 -0.12 -7.54
C ASP A 73 -11.49 0.48 -8.92
N PRO A 74 -10.90 -0.02 -10.02
CA PRO A 74 -11.12 0.47 -11.36
C PRO A 74 -12.52 0.17 -11.89
N LYS A 75 -13.25 -0.82 -11.34
CA LYS A 75 -14.59 -1.17 -11.80
C LYS A 75 -15.64 -0.20 -11.27
N THR A 76 -15.52 0.19 -9.99
CA THR A 76 -16.45 1.10 -9.32
C THR A 76 -15.98 2.56 -9.33
N ASN A 77 -14.74 2.80 -9.75
CA ASN A 77 -14.07 4.10 -9.71
C ASN A 77 -14.01 4.72 -8.30
N GLN A 78 -13.94 3.86 -7.28
CA GLN A 78 -13.83 4.26 -5.87
C GLN A 78 -12.39 4.09 -5.36
N SER A 79 -12.00 4.91 -4.39
CA SER A 79 -10.72 4.73 -3.70
C SER A 79 -10.79 5.03 -2.22
N THR A 80 -10.07 4.22 -1.44
CA THR A 80 -9.65 4.58 -0.08
C THR A 80 -8.30 5.28 -0.18
N ARG A 81 -8.10 6.35 0.60
CA ARG A 81 -6.84 7.12 0.63
C ARG A 81 -6.36 7.35 2.06
N ALA A 82 -5.05 7.46 2.22
CA ALA A 82 -4.42 7.90 3.45
C ALA A 82 -3.20 8.78 3.14
N GLU A 83 -2.95 9.76 3.99
CA GLU A 83 -1.82 10.70 3.87
C GLU A 83 -0.76 10.38 4.92
N TYR A 84 0.50 10.59 4.55
CA TYR A 84 1.65 10.31 5.39
C TYR A 84 2.69 11.42 5.22
N ASP A 85 3.46 11.67 6.27
CA ASP A 85 4.65 12.50 6.26
C ASP A 85 5.74 11.78 7.05
N THR A 86 6.82 11.38 6.37
CA THR A 86 7.77 10.41 6.93
C THR A 86 9.20 10.68 6.50
N ALA A 87 10.17 10.21 7.30
CA ALA A 87 11.58 10.19 6.92
C ALA A 87 11.94 8.93 6.11
N SER A 88 13.06 8.99 5.39
CA SER A 88 13.63 7.82 4.73
C SER A 88 13.99 6.74 5.75
N GLY A 89 13.62 5.50 5.46
CA GLY A 89 13.84 4.37 6.37
C GLY A 89 12.77 4.19 7.45
N ALA A 90 11.75 5.05 7.53
CA ALA A 90 10.62 4.85 8.43
C ALA A 90 9.95 3.48 8.18
N ASP A 91 9.71 2.73 9.25
CA ASP A 91 9.17 1.37 9.22
C ASP A 91 7.91 1.24 10.09
N GLY A 92 7.31 0.04 10.07
CA GLY A 92 6.09 -0.24 10.84
C GLY A 92 4.85 0.54 10.39
N LEU A 93 4.88 1.20 9.23
CA LEU A 93 3.76 1.98 8.72
C LEU A 93 2.66 1.06 8.20
N THR A 94 1.40 1.50 8.33
CA THR A 94 0.25 0.73 7.87
C THR A 94 -0.74 1.58 7.09
N PHE A 95 -1.24 1.04 5.99
CA PHE A 95 -2.36 1.56 5.22
C PHE A 95 -3.49 0.53 5.22
N ARG A 96 -4.68 0.93 5.71
CA ARG A 96 -5.85 0.06 5.84
C ARG A 96 -6.91 0.47 4.84
N PHE A 97 -7.55 -0.51 4.19
CA PHE A 97 -8.65 -0.27 3.27
C PHE A 97 -9.64 -1.45 3.26
N THR A 98 -10.85 -1.20 2.81
CA THR A 98 -11.92 -2.20 2.70
C THR A 98 -12.25 -2.40 1.23
N VAL A 99 -12.31 -3.66 0.81
CA VAL A 99 -12.84 -4.07 -0.49
C VAL A 99 -14.33 -4.33 -0.28
N ALA A 100 -15.16 -3.45 -0.84
CA ALA A 100 -16.61 -3.61 -0.77
C ALA A 100 -17.06 -4.90 -1.48
N PRO A 101 -18.23 -5.47 -1.12
CA PRO A 101 -18.88 -6.57 -1.85
C PRO A 101 -19.07 -6.30 -3.34
#